data_AF-O51823-F1
#
_entry.id   AF-O51823-F1
#
_cell.length_a   1.000
_cell.length_b   1.000
_cell.length_c   1.000
_cell.angle_alpha   90.00
_cell.angle_beta   90.00
_cell.angle_gamma   90.00
#
_symmetry.space_group_name_H-M   'P 1'
#
loop_
_entity.id
_entity.type
_entity.pdbx_description
1 polymer ?
#
loop_
_entity_poly.entity_id
_entity_poly.type
_entity_poly.pdbx_seq_one_letter_code
_entity_poly.pdbx_strand_id
1 'polypeptide(L)'
;MSERIVVDPVTRIEGHLRIEAQMDGENIAQAYSSGTSVRGLETILKGRDPRDAWAFAQRICGVCTLVHGIASVRSVEDALKIELPPNAQLIRNLMISSQFVHDHVMHFYHLHALDWVDVVSALSADPKATSDLAQSISSWPKSSPGYFADTQKRIKTFVESGQLGIFANGYWGHPAYKLPPEANLMAVAHYLEALAWQRDVARLHAIFGGKNPHPNFVVGGVPSPIDIDSDSAINAKRLAEVQQILQSMQTFVDQVYVPDTLAIASFYKDWGERGEGLGNFMSYGDLPATGTMDPAQFLFPRGVILNRDLSTIHEIDLHDAGQIQEYVAHSWYEYSGGNDQGLHPYDGETNLEYDARGGVKPPYTQLDVNDGYSWMKAPRWKGHAMEVGPLARVLLLYASGHEQTKELVEMTLTTLDLPVRALYSTLGRTAARTLETKILTDTAQDWYNQLIANIKAGDSRTFNETLWEPSSWPAEARGAGYMEAPRGALGHWIVIKDRKIANYQAVVPSTWNAGPRDPSDQPGAYEAALQDNHQLVDVKQPIEILRTIHSFDPCIACAVHLTDPETGEQMEIKIT
;
A
#
# COMPACT_ATOMS: atom_id res chain seq x y z
N MET A 1 16.36 -29.71 12.69
CA MET A 1 15.55 -29.31 11.52
C MET A 1 16.51 -28.98 10.38
N SER A 2 16.07 -28.99 9.13
CA SER A 2 16.84 -28.39 8.02
C SER A 2 17.00 -26.88 8.23
N GLU A 3 18.01 -26.27 7.62
CA GLU A 3 18.09 -24.80 7.56
C GLU A 3 16.92 -24.26 6.74
N ARG A 4 16.35 -23.12 7.15
CA ARG A 4 15.26 -22.47 6.42
C ARG A 4 15.83 -21.74 5.20
N ILE A 5 15.07 -21.73 4.11
CA ILE A 5 15.38 -20.92 2.93
C ILE A 5 15.24 -19.45 3.33
N VAL A 6 16.19 -18.63 2.91
CA VAL A 6 16.29 -17.20 3.25
C VAL A 6 16.14 -16.37 2.00
N VAL A 7 15.21 -15.41 2.03
CA VAL A 7 15.11 -14.34 1.03
C VAL A 7 15.40 -13.03 1.76
N ASP A 8 16.64 -12.56 1.64
CA ASP A 8 17.15 -11.34 2.27
C ASP A 8 18.27 -10.74 1.41
N PRO A 9 18.11 -9.52 0.85
CA PRO A 9 16.90 -8.69 0.92
C PRO A 9 15.77 -9.25 0.03
N VAL A 10 14.51 -9.09 0.47
CA VAL A 10 13.39 -9.04 -0.46
C VAL A 10 13.49 -7.71 -1.22
N THR A 11 13.63 -7.77 -2.54
CA THR A 11 13.77 -6.58 -3.42
C THR A 11 12.44 -6.25 -4.09
N ARG A 12 12.33 -5.09 -4.76
CA ARG A 12 11.08 -4.60 -5.38
C ARG A 12 9.93 -4.41 -4.37
N ILE A 13 10.28 -3.98 -3.17
CA ILE A 13 9.38 -3.49 -2.13
C ILE A 13 9.86 -2.11 -1.66
N GLU A 14 9.08 -1.46 -0.79
CA GLU A 14 9.62 -0.37 0.02
C GLU A 14 10.15 -0.93 1.36
N GLY A 15 11.32 -0.46 1.78
CA GLY A 15 11.91 -0.82 3.07
C GLY A 15 12.79 -2.08 3.06
N HIS A 16 12.98 -2.69 4.23
CA HIS A 16 13.82 -3.88 4.42
C HIS A 16 13.02 -5.02 5.04
N LEU A 17 12.80 -6.07 4.24
CA LEU A 17 12.08 -7.29 4.63
C LEU A 17 12.98 -8.50 4.39
N ARG A 18 12.97 -9.39 5.39
CA ARG A 18 13.53 -10.73 5.33
C ARG A 18 12.39 -11.74 5.43
N ILE A 19 12.40 -12.74 4.57
CA ILE A 19 11.52 -13.91 4.67
C ILE A 19 12.37 -15.14 4.94
N GLU A 20 11.98 -15.94 5.94
CA GLU A 20 12.50 -17.30 6.11
C GLU A 20 11.39 -18.33 5.91
N ALA A 21 11.67 -19.38 5.14
CA ALA A 21 10.74 -20.46 4.82
C ALA A 21 11.29 -21.82 5.24
N GLN A 22 10.59 -22.50 6.15
CA GLN A 22 10.86 -23.89 6.49
C GLN A 22 10.16 -24.80 5.47
N MET A 23 10.94 -25.56 4.71
CA MET A 23 10.42 -26.46 3.68
C MET A 23 10.06 -27.83 4.25
N ASP A 24 9.01 -28.45 3.69
CA ASP A 24 8.73 -29.89 3.77
C ASP A 24 8.60 -30.45 2.34
N GLY A 25 9.65 -31.14 1.88
CA GLY A 25 9.86 -31.45 0.48
C GLY A 25 9.95 -30.17 -0.35
N GLU A 26 9.05 -30.04 -1.34
CA GLU A 26 8.91 -28.86 -2.21
C GLU A 26 7.98 -27.79 -1.63
N ASN A 27 7.20 -28.11 -0.57
CA ASN A 27 6.18 -27.22 -0.02
C ASN A 27 6.75 -26.33 1.10
N ILE A 28 6.22 -25.10 1.23
CA ILE A 28 6.50 -24.24 2.40
C ILE A 28 5.63 -24.71 3.57
N ALA A 29 6.26 -25.27 4.61
CA ALA A 29 5.56 -25.78 5.79
C ALA A 29 5.36 -24.72 6.88
N GLN A 30 6.32 -23.81 7.06
CA GLN A 30 6.20 -22.61 7.90
C GLN A 30 6.92 -21.44 7.24
N ALA A 31 6.39 -20.24 7.42
CA ALA A 31 7.03 -18.98 7.00
C ALA A 31 7.18 -18.01 8.17
N TYR A 32 8.18 -17.14 8.08
CA TYR A 32 8.51 -16.11 9.06
C TYR A 32 8.76 -14.77 8.35
N SER A 33 8.07 -13.72 8.80
CA SER A 33 8.14 -12.36 8.24
C SER A 33 8.87 -11.41 9.19
N SER A 34 10.05 -10.94 8.77
CA SER A 34 10.92 -10.09 9.58
C SER A 34 11.13 -8.73 8.92
N GLY A 35 10.56 -7.67 9.50
CA GLY A 35 11.01 -6.31 9.21
C GLY A 35 12.36 -6.07 9.87
N THR A 36 13.40 -5.83 9.08
CA THR A 36 14.81 -5.84 9.56
C THR A 36 15.35 -4.46 9.98
N SER A 37 14.51 -3.44 10.08
CA SER A 37 14.94 -2.09 10.49
C SER A 37 13.82 -1.26 11.15
N VAL A 38 14.22 -0.24 11.93
CA VAL A 38 13.35 0.61 12.76
C VAL A 38 13.87 2.06 12.85
N ARG A 39 12.99 3.03 13.16
CA ARG A 39 13.33 4.46 13.36
C ARG A 39 12.70 5.13 14.60
N GLY A 40 11.71 4.51 15.24
CA GLY A 40 11.09 5.04 16.47
C GLY A 40 10.33 6.38 16.32
N LEU A 41 9.62 6.60 15.20
CA LEU A 41 8.90 7.88 14.96
C LEU A 41 7.83 8.21 16.03
N GLU A 42 7.22 7.19 16.62
CA GLU A 42 6.27 7.29 17.74
C GLU A 42 6.92 7.95 18.97
N THR A 43 8.14 7.54 19.30
CA THR A 43 8.96 8.14 20.36
C THR A 43 9.43 9.55 19.98
N ILE A 44 9.83 9.77 18.72
CA ILE A 44 10.25 11.09 18.21
C ILE A 44 9.12 12.14 18.28
N LEU A 45 7.86 11.73 18.18
CA LEU A 45 6.69 12.62 18.22
C LEU A 45 6.30 13.10 19.63
N LYS A 46 6.71 12.41 20.70
CA LYS A 46 6.41 12.80 22.08
C LYS A 46 6.95 14.21 22.38
N GLY A 47 6.14 15.03 23.04
CA GLY A 47 6.46 16.42 23.39
C GLY A 47 6.33 17.46 22.27
N ARG A 48 5.99 17.08 21.03
CA ARG A 48 5.81 18.04 19.92
C ARG A 48 4.46 18.76 19.95
N ASP A 49 4.31 19.78 19.11
CA ASP A 49 3.02 20.42 18.82
C ASP A 49 2.19 19.48 17.92
N PRO A 50 0.93 19.15 18.28
CA PRO A 50 0.04 18.34 17.44
C PRO A 50 -0.09 18.83 15.98
N ARG A 51 0.00 20.15 15.72
CA ARG A 51 -0.09 20.71 14.37
C ARG A 51 1.10 20.37 13.48
N ASP A 52 2.25 20.05 14.07
CA ASP A 52 3.46 19.63 13.35
C ASP A 52 3.49 18.13 13.06
N ALA A 53 2.65 17.33 13.74
CA ALA A 53 2.72 15.87 13.73
C ALA A 53 2.67 15.28 12.32
N TRP A 54 1.84 15.85 11.43
CA TRP A 54 1.68 15.37 10.06
C TRP A 54 2.98 15.48 9.26
N ALA A 55 3.82 16.48 9.54
CA ALA A 55 5.07 16.67 8.82
C ALA A 55 6.07 15.56 9.18
N PHE A 56 6.12 15.14 10.45
CA PHE A 56 6.94 14.01 10.90
C PHE A 56 6.36 12.68 10.45
N ALA A 57 5.08 12.42 10.70
CA ALA A 57 4.41 11.17 10.36
C ALA A 57 4.40 10.91 8.84
N GLN A 58 4.29 11.95 8.01
CA GLN A 58 4.42 11.80 6.55
C GLN A 58 5.79 11.26 6.11
N ARG A 59 6.85 11.38 6.91
CA ARG A 59 8.16 10.76 6.63
C ARG A 59 8.25 9.31 7.12
N ILE A 60 7.13 8.70 7.56
CA ILE A 60 7.04 7.24 7.68
C ILE A 60 7.37 6.61 6.33
N CYS A 61 6.71 6.99 5.22
CA CYS A 61 7.01 6.42 3.90
C CYS A 61 6.99 7.47 2.77
N GLY A 62 7.89 7.30 1.79
CA GLY A 62 7.94 8.08 0.56
C GLY A 62 7.11 7.51 -0.60
N VAL A 63 6.82 6.20 -0.61
CA VAL A 63 6.02 5.52 -1.66
C VAL A 63 4.53 5.75 -1.43
N CYS A 64 3.98 5.27 -0.30
CA CYS A 64 2.69 5.74 0.20
C CYS A 64 2.83 7.14 0.84
N THR A 65 3.36 8.09 0.07
CA THR A 65 3.33 9.50 0.43
C THR A 65 1.87 9.97 0.62
N LEU A 66 1.69 11.17 1.19
CA LEU A 66 0.40 11.74 1.60
C LEU A 66 -0.29 11.01 2.77
N VAL A 67 -0.36 9.67 2.82
CA VAL A 67 -1.32 8.94 3.67
C VAL A 67 -1.11 9.22 5.17
N HIS A 68 0.12 9.13 5.65
CA HIS A 68 0.44 9.41 7.05
C HIS A 68 0.27 10.91 7.41
N GLY A 69 0.33 11.80 6.42
CA GLY A 69 -0.03 13.20 6.61
C GLY A 69 -1.53 13.37 6.86
N ILE A 70 -2.36 12.74 6.03
CA ILE A 70 -3.83 12.71 6.16
C ILE A 70 -4.27 12.06 7.48
N ALA A 71 -3.78 10.86 7.80
CA ALA A 71 -4.09 10.18 9.05
C ALA A 71 -3.68 11.01 10.28
N SER A 72 -2.54 11.71 10.22
CA SER A 72 -2.10 12.59 11.30
C SER A 72 -2.96 13.84 11.46
N VAL A 73 -3.33 14.56 10.39
CA VAL A 73 -4.23 15.73 10.56
C VAL A 73 -5.60 15.28 11.05
N ARG A 74 -6.12 14.16 10.54
CA ARG A 74 -7.37 13.54 11.03
C ARG A 74 -7.33 13.17 12.51
N SER A 75 -6.19 12.71 13.04
CA SER A 75 -6.10 12.33 14.46
C SER A 75 -6.19 13.54 15.38
N VAL A 76 -5.61 14.67 14.98
CA VAL A 76 -5.71 15.95 15.69
C VAL A 76 -7.11 16.56 15.52
N GLU A 77 -7.69 16.48 14.31
CA GLU A 77 -9.05 16.95 14.01
C GLU A 77 -10.10 16.18 14.81
N ASP A 78 -9.96 14.86 14.94
CA ASP A 78 -10.82 14.05 15.82
C ASP A 78 -10.58 14.35 17.31
N ALA A 79 -9.33 14.53 17.75
CA ALA A 79 -9.04 14.86 19.14
C ALA A 79 -9.65 16.21 19.56
N LEU A 80 -9.64 17.19 18.66
CA LEU A 80 -10.11 18.56 18.90
C LEU A 80 -11.54 18.83 18.40
N LYS A 81 -12.19 17.85 17.76
CA LYS A 81 -13.51 17.94 17.10
C LYS A 81 -13.60 19.11 16.10
N ILE A 82 -12.60 19.21 15.23
CA ILE A 82 -12.53 20.21 14.15
C ILE A 82 -13.29 19.71 12.92
N GLU A 83 -14.33 20.44 12.53
CA GLU A 83 -15.04 20.20 11.27
C GLU A 83 -14.29 20.81 10.07
N LEU A 84 -14.28 20.10 8.94
CA LEU A 84 -13.62 20.55 7.71
C LEU A 84 -14.55 21.34 6.79
N PRO A 85 -14.05 22.41 6.13
CA PRO A 85 -14.73 23.00 4.98
C PRO A 85 -14.90 21.96 3.85
N PRO A 86 -16.06 21.90 3.15
CA PRO A 86 -16.32 20.88 2.13
C PRO A 86 -15.24 20.79 1.04
N ASN A 87 -14.72 21.93 0.57
CA ASN A 87 -13.66 21.95 -0.45
C ASN A 87 -12.35 21.36 0.06
N ALA A 88 -12.04 21.49 1.35
CA ALA A 88 -10.86 20.88 1.94
C ALA A 88 -10.96 19.35 1.93
N GLN A 89 -12.14 18.81 2.23
CA GLN A 89 -12.38 17.36 2.15
C GLN A 89 -12.35 16.86 0.70
N LEU A 90 -12.96 17.57 -0.25
CA LEU A 90 -12.91 17.22 -1.67
C LEU A 90 -11.48 17.25 -2.22
N ILE A 91 -10.66 18.25 -1.86
CA ILE A 91 -9.24 18.30 -2.21
C ILE A 91 -8.48 17.12 -1.57
N ARG A 92 -8.74 16.79 -0.30
CA ARG A 92 -8.15 15.60 0.34
C ARG A 92 -8.53 14.31 -0.41
N ASN A 93 -9.80 14.12 -0.77
CA ASN A 93 -10.25 12.96 -1.57
C ASN A 93 -9.55 12.89 -2.93
N LEU A 94 -9.43 14.01 -3.65
CA LEU A 94 -8.71 14.08 -4.93
C LEU A 94 -7.22 13.72 -4.79
N MET A 95 -6.57 14.21 -3.74
CA MET A 95 -5.17 13.86 -3.47
C MET A 95 -5.02 12.39 -3.05
N ILE A 96 -5.92 11.83 -2.23
CA ILE A 96 -5.94 10.40 -1.88
C ILE A 96 -6.14 9.54 -3.13
N SER A 97 -7.11 9.90 -3.99
CA SER A 97 -7.36 9.19 -5.26
C SER A 97 -6.12 9.17 -6.16
N SER A 98 -5.48 10.33 -6.30
CA SER A 98 -4.23 10.44 -7.05
C SER A 98 -3.07 9.66 -6.43
N GLN A 99 -3.04 9.48 -5.09
CA GLN A 99 -2.07 8.62 -4.43
C GLN A 99 -2.33 7.16 -4.77
N PHE A 100 -3.57 6.67 -4.63
CA PHE A 100 -3.92 5.29 -4.98
C PHE A 100 -3.59 4.96 -6.43
N VAL A 101 -4.02 5.79 -7.38
CA VAL A 101 -3.80 5.54 -8.81
C VAL A 101 -2.30 5.57 -9.17
N HIS A 102 -1.52 6.45 -8.54
CA HIS A 102 -0.06 6.51 -8.69
C HIS A 102 0.63 5.26 -8.11
N ASP A 103 0.36 4.94 -6.84
CA ASP A 103 0.96 3.84 -6.08
C ASP A 103 0.64 2.50 -6.71
N HIS A 104 -0.63 2.23 -7.07
CA HIS A 104 -1.08 0.94 -7.60
C HIS A 104 -0.55 0.63 -8.99
N VAL A 105 -0.49 1.62 -9.88
CA VAL A 105 0.09 1.44 -11.22
C VAL A 105 1.62 1.29 -11.11
N MET A 106 2.29 2.06 -10.26
CA MET A 106 3.73 1.88 -10.02
C MET A 106 4.04 0.53 -9.37
N HIS A 107 3.23 0.07 -8.41
CA HIS A 107 3.33 -1.26 -7.82
C HIS A 107 3.20 -2.33 -8.90
N PHE A 108 2.12 -2.31 -9.67
CA PHE A 108 1.86 -3.34 -10.68
C PHE A 108 3.01 -3.44 -11.68
N TYR A 109 3.44 -2.35 -12.29
CA TYR A 109 4.50 -2.40 -13.30
C TYR A 109 5.91 -2.49 -12.70
N HIS A 110 6.29 -1.57 -11.82
CA HIS A 110 7.69 -1.38 -11.43
C HIS A 110 8.13 -2.30 -10.29
N LEU A 111 7.19 -2.79 -9.48
CA LEU A 111 7.47 -3.70 -8.37
C LEU A 111 7.06 -5.14 -8.69
N HIS A 112 5.85 -5.38 -9.20
CA HIS A 112 5.26 -6.72 -9.27
C HIS A 112 5.35 -7.41 -10.65
N ALA A 113 5.26 -6.67 -11.76
CA ALA A 113 5.17 -7.27 -13.11
C ALA A 113 6.36 -8.16 -13.46
N LEU A 114 7.56 -7.84 -12.96
CA LEU A 114 8.77 -8.64 -13.17
C LEU A 114 8.74 -10.01 -12.46
N ASP A 115 7.73 -10.31 -11.63
CA ASP A 115 7.49 -11.68 -11.18
C ASP A 115 6.75 -12.53 -12.23
N TRP A 116 6.08 -11.89 -13.18
CA TRP A 116 5.15 -12.50 -14.14
C TRP A 116 5.59 -12.34 -15.60
N VAL A 117 6.45 -11.35 -15.87
CA VAL A 117 6.94 -10.94 -17.18
C VAL A 117 8.42 -11.27 -17.31
N ASP A 118 8.77 -12.08 -18.30
CA ASP A 118 10.16 -12.40 -18.63
C ASP A 118 10.71 -11.39 -19.67
N VAL A 119 11.59 -10.51 -19.21
CA VAL A 119 12.19 -9.44 -20.03
C VAL A 119 13.12 -9.99 -21.12
N VAL A 120 13.73 -11.15 -20.92
CA VAL A 120 14.58 -11.80 -21.93
C VAL A 120 13.72 -12.49 -23.00
N SER A 121 12.61 -13.12 -22.59
CA SER A 121 11.62 -13.70 -23.51
C SER A 121 11.05 -12.65 -24.49
N ALA A 122 10.84 -11.41 -24.05
CA ALA A 122 10.39 -10.30 -24.91
C ALA A 122 11.31 -10.02 -26.13
N LEU A 123 12.59 -10.42 -26.07
CA LEU A 123 13.54 -10.29 -27.19
C LEU A 123 13.26 -11.25 -28.35
N SER A 124 12.44 -12.29 -28.12
CA SER A 124 12.05 -13.29 -29.12
C SER A 124 10.68 -13.02 -29.76
N ALA A 125 9.98 -11.97 -29.33
CA ALA A 125 8.64 -11.65 -29.82
C ALA A 125 8.62 -11.17 -31.28
N ASP A 126 7.55 -11.47 -32.01
CA ASP A 126 7.21 -10.74 -33.23
C ASP A 126 6.53 -9.41 -32.89
N PRO A 127 7.09 -8.24 -33.27
CA PRO A 127 6.45 -6.95 -33.05
C PRO A 127 5.07 -6.80 -33.74
N LYS A 128 4.81 -7.54 -34.83
CA LYS A 128 3.49 -7.54 -35.48
C LYS A 128 2.47 -8.33 -34.67
N ALA A 129 2.78 -9.56 -34.26
CA ALA A 129 1.93 -10.32 -33.34
C ALA A 129 1.72 -9.60 -32.00
N THR A 130 2.74 -8.91 -31.47
CA THR A 130 2.62 -8.06 -30.27
C THR A 130 1.65 -6.90 -30.47
N SER A 131 1.70 -6.26 -31.64
CA SER A 131 0.76 -5.20 -32.04
C SER A 131 -0.67 -5.70 -32.14
N ASP A 132 -0.88 -6.87 -32.74
CA ASP A 132 -2.21 -7.50 -32.85
C ASP A 132 -2.76 -7.94 -31.49
N LEU A 133 -1.90 -8.44 -30.60
CA LEU A 133 -2.27 -8.76 -29.20
C LEU A 133 -2.74 -7.51 -28.47
N ALA A 134 -1.92 -6.44 -28.44
CA ALA A 134 -2.25 -5.19 -27.75
C ALA A 134 -3.57 -4.56 -28.25
N GLN A 135 -3.81 -4.58 -29.57
CA GLN A 135 -5.03 -4.06 -30.19
C GLN A 135 -6.26 -4.95 -29.97
N SER A 136 -6.08 -6.23 -29.64
CA SER A 136 -7.19 -7.14 -29.34
C SER A 136 -7.72 -7.00 -27.90
N ILE A 137 -6.89 -6.50 -26.98
CA ILE A 137 -7.27 -6.29 -25.57
C ILE A 137 -7.58 -4.83 -25.22
N SER A 138 -7.16 -3.86 -26.04
CA SER A 138 -7.26 -2.43 -25.69
C SER A 138 -7.33 -1.50 -26.90
N SER A 139 -7.95 -0.33 -26.69
CA SER A 139 -7.95 0.82 -27.59
C SER A 139 -6.73 1.75 -27.43
N TRP A 140 -5.74 1.39 -26.58
CA TRP A 140 -4.54 2.19 -26.32
C TRP A 140 -3.77 2.49 -27.63
N PRO A 141 -3.49 3.79 -27.95
CA PRO A 141 -2.97 4.18 -29.26
C PRO A 141 -1.50 3.83 -29.51
N LYS A 142 -0.69 3.57 -28.47
CA LYS A 142 0.72 3.16 -28.62
C LYS A 142 0.83 1.65 -28.80
N SER A 143 0.28 1.14 -29.89
CA SER A 143 0.13 -0.30 -30.16
C SER A 143 0.57 -0.70 -31.57
N SER A 144 1.40 0.10 -32.25
CA SER A 144 1.84 -0.17 -33.63
C SER A 144 3.02 -1.16 -33.69
N PRO A 145 3.21 -1.93 -34.79
CA PRO A 145 4.32 -2.87 -34.92
C PRO A 145 5.69 -2.18 -34.85
N GLY A 146 5.80 -0.96 -35.38
CA GLY A 146 7.03 -0.16 -35.32
C GLY A 146 7.39 0.25 -33.90
N TYR A 147 6.40 0.65 -33.09
CA TYR A 147 6.60 1.01 -31.68
C TYR A 147 7.12 -0.18 -30.86
N PHE A 148 6.55 -1.38 -31.06
CA PHE A 148 7.04 -2.59 -30.40
C PHE A 148 8.41 -3.03 -30.91
N ALA A 149 8.71 -2.87 -32.20
CA ALA A 149 10.04 -3.16 -32.77
C ALA A 149 11.12 -2.22 -32.22
N ASP A 150 10.86 -0.92 -32.11
CA ASP A 150 11.78 0.05 -31.52
C ASP A 150 11.98 -0.21 -30.01
N THR A 151 10.91 -0.57 -29.30
CA THR A 151 10.99 -0.96 -27.88
C THR A 151 11.82 -2.22 -27.70
N GLN A 152 11.55 -3.28 -28.46
CA GLN A 152 12.33 -4.53 -28.43
C GLN A 152 13.80 -4.26 -28.76
N LYS A 153 14.09 -3.46 -29.80
CA LYS A 153 15.45 -3.08 -30.18
C LYS A 153 16.17 -2.35 -29.05
N ARG A 154 15.50 -1.45 -28.33
CA ARG A 154 16.06 -0.75 -27.17
C ARG A 154 16.43 -1.71 -26.03
N ILE A 155 15.54 -2.65 -25.68
CA ILE A 155 15.82 -3.67 -24.65
C ILE A 155 16.93 -4.62 -25.13
N LYS A 156 16.92 -5.02 -26.40
CA LYS A 156 17.96 -5.85 -27.01
C LYS A 156 19.34 -5.20 -26.90
N THR A 157 19.46 -3.93 -27.30
CA THR A 157 20.73 -3.18 -27.17
C THR A 157 21.19 -3.06 -25.71
N PHE A 158 20.25 -2.90 -24.77
CA PHE A 158 20.56 -2.89 -23.33
C PHE A 158 21.08 -4.25 -22.84
N VAL A 159 20.46 -5.35 -23.24
CA VAL A 159 20.88 -6.72 -22.90
C VAL A 159 22.23 -7.08 -23.56
N GLU A 160 22.41 -6.77 -24.84
CA GLU A 160 23.65 -7.00 -25.60
C GLU A 160 24.84 -6.18 -25.08
N SER A 161 24.61 -5.11 -24.31
CA SER A 161 25.68 -4.33 -23.67
C SER A 161 26.39 -5.09 -22.53
N GLY A 162 25.79 -6.16 -22.00
CA GLY A 162 26.24 -6.84 -20.79
C GLY A 162 25.99 -6.08 -19.48
N GLN A 163 25.58 -4.80 -19.53
CA GLN A 163 25.29 -3.95 -18.38
C GLN A 163 23.80 -4.02 -18.00
N LEU A 164 23.34 -5.20 -17.59
CA LEU A 164 21.92 -5.50 -17.36
C LEU A 164 21.24 -4.69 -16.23
N GLY A 165 22.00 -3.96 -15.40
CA GLY A 165 21.45 -3.11 -14.33
C GLY A 165 20.46 -3.86 -13.45
N ILE A 166 19.22 -3.36 -13.34
CA ILE A 166 18.14 -3.97 -12.56
C ILE A 166 17.67 -5.34 -13.07
N PHE A 167 18.08 -5.76 -14.28
CA PHE A 167 17.78 -7.09 -14.84
C PHE A 167 18.93 -8.09 -14.65
N ALA A 168 20.06 -7.68 -14.06
CA ALA A 168 21.17 -8.58 -13.75
C ALA A 168 20.73 -9.64 -12.73
N ASN A 169 21.11 -10.90 -12.95
CA ASN A 169 20.77 -12.05 -12.09
C ASN A 169 19.26 -12.25 -11.80
N GLY A 170 18.38 -11.67 -12.63
CA GLY A 170 16.94 -11.97 -12.59
C GLY A 170 16.66 -13.41 -13.01
N TYR A 171 15.51 -13.95 -12.59
CA TYR A 171 15.12 -15.36 -12.79
C TYR A 171 14.65 -15.69 -14.22
N TRP A 172 15.17 -15.00 -15.24
CA TRP A 172 14.74 -15.13 -16.63
C TRP A 172 14.88 -16.58 -17.13
N GLY A 173 13.85 -17.10 -17.80
CA GLY A 173 13.74 -18.49 -18.21
C GLY A 173 13.29 -19.47 -17.12
N HIS A 174 13.01 -19.02 -15.88
CA HIS A 174 12.47 -19.88 -14.83
C HIS A 174 11.10 -20.47 -15.24
N PRO A 175 10.84 -21.78 -15.05
CA PRO A 175 9.62 -22.45 -15.52
C PRO A 175 8.30 -21.90 -14.94
N ALA A 176 8.36 -21.09 -13.90
CA ALA A 176 7.19 -20.38 -13.38
C ALA A 176 6.72 -19.22 -14.29
N TYR A 177 7.50 -18.75 -15.27
CA TYR A 177 7.04 -17.80 -16.29
C TYR A 177 6.24 -18.51 -17.38
N LYS A 178 5.03 -18.02 -17.68
CA LYS A 178 4.06 -18.64 -18.60
C LYS A 178 3.64 -17.74 -19.77
N LEU A 179 4.03 -16.47 -19.77
CA LEU A 179 3.67 -15.53 -20.83
C LEU A 179 4.43 -15.83 -22.15
N PRO A 180 3.77 -15.79 -23.32
CA PRO A 180 4.45 -15.82 -24.60
C PRO A 180 5.31 -14.56 -24.82
N PRO A 181 6.34 -14.62 -25.67
CA PRO A 181 7.20 -13.46 -25.99
C PRO A 181 6.44 -12.17 -26.28
N GLU A 182 5.34 -12.24 -27.03
CA GLU A 182 4.50 -11.10 -27.41
C GLU A 182 3.87 -10.42 -26.19
N ALA A 183 3.32 -11.19 -25.25
CA ALA A 183 2.75 -10.65 -24.02
C ALA A 183 3.85 -10.06 -23.12
N ASN A 184 5.05 -10.65 -23.09
CA ASN A 184 6.19 -10.07 -22.38
C ASN A 184 6.63 -8.73 -23.00
N LEU A 185 6.73 -8.63 -24.33
CA LEU A 185 7.10 -7.38 -25.00
C LEU A 185 6.04 -6.28 -24.82
N MET A 186 4.76 -6.64 -24.85
CA MET A 186 3.66 -5.72 -24.54
C MET A 186 3.78 -5.16 -23.12
N ALA A 187 3.92 -6.04 -22.11
CA ALA A 187 4.05 -5.63 -20.71
C ALA A 187 5.34 -4.83 -20.43
N VAL A 188 6.46 -5.14 -21.09
CA VAL A 188 7.71 -4.35 -21.02
C VAL A 188 7.53 -2.96 -21.65
N ALA A 189 6.75 -2.83 -22.73
CA ALA A 189 6.42 -1.53 -23.29
C ALA A 189 5.54 -0.72 -22.32
N HIS A 190 4.52 -1.34 -21.72
CA HIS A 190 3.63 -0.69 -20.76
C HIS A 190 4.33 -0.35 -19.43
N TYR A 191 5.32 -1.13 -18.98
CA TYR A 191 6.23 -0.79 -17.87
C TYR A 191 6.94 0.54 -18.10
N LEU A 192 7.46 0.77 -19.31
CA LEU A 192 8.17 2.00 -19.69
C LEU A 192 7.21 3.19 -19.82
N GLU A 193 6.01 2.97 -20.35
CA GLU A 193 4.96 3.99 -20.43
C GLU A 193 4.44 4.39 -19.05
N ALA A 194 4.19 3.43 -18.16
CA ALA A 194 3.81 3.68 -16.76
C ALA A 194 4.86 4.52 -16.03
N LEU A 195 6.16 4.27 -16.26
CA LEU A 195 7.26 5.04 -15.67
C LEU A 195 7.26 6.51 -16.14
N ALA A 196 6.84 6.78 -17.37
CA ALA A 196 6.70 8.12 -17.93
C ALA A 196 5.41 8.80 -17.47
N TRP A 197 4.29 8.07 -17.40
CA TRP A 197 2.97 8.59 -17.01
C TRP A 197 2.87 8.95 -15.52
N GLN A 198 3.46 8.15 -14.63
CA GLN A 198 3.29 8.34 -13.17
C GLN A 198 3.79 9.71 -12.67
N ARG A 199 4.83 10.28 -13.31
CA ARG A 199 5.37 11.60 -12.94
C ARG A 199 4.38 12.74 -13.23
N ASP A 200 3.49 12.54 -14.21
CA ASP A 200 2.48 13.53 -14.58
C ASP A 200 1.26 13.42 -13.64
N VAL A 201 0.93 12.22 -13.17
CA VAL A 201 -0.04 11.99 -12.08
C VAL A 201 0.40 12.69 -10.78
N ALA A 202 1.69 12.54 -10.41
CA ALA A 202 2.27 13.17 -9.22
C ALA A 202 2.12 14.71 -9.18
N ARG A 203 1.83 15.37 -10.31
CA ARG A 203 1.60 16.82 -10.37
C ARG A 203 0.32 17.26 -9.68
N LEU A 204 -0.69 16.40 -9.49
CA LEU A 204 -1.91 16.76 -8.75
C LEU A 204 -1.58 17.12 -7.30
N HIS A 205 -0.72 16.33 -6.66
CA HIS A 205 -0.18 16.63 -5.32
C HIS A 205 0.67 17.89 -5.32
N ALA A 206 1.39 18.19 -6.40
CA ALA A 206 2.15 19.44 -6.50
C ALA A 206 1.24 20.68 -6.61
N ILE A 207 0.07 20.57 -7.23
CA ILE A 207 -0.91 21.66 -7.34
C ILE A 207 -1.53 22.00 -5.98
N PHE A 208 -2.04 21.00 -5.24
CA PHE A 208 -2.74 21.24 -3.96
C PHE A 208 -1.82 21.22 -2.72
N GLY A 209 -0.73 20.46 -2.76
CA GLY A 209 0.20 20.26 -1.65
C GLY A 209 1.63 20.75 -1.92
N GLY A 210 1.85 21.52 -3.00
CA GLY A 210 3.13 22.15 -3.32
C GLY A 210 4.21 21.23 -3.90
N LYS A 211 4.22 19.92 -3.59
CA LYS A 211 5.17 18.94 -4.13
C LYS A 211 4.71 17.48 -4.04
N ASN A 212 5.40 16.62 -4.78
CA ASN A 212 5.43 15.17 -4.58
C ASN A 212 6.89 14.69 -4.79
N PRO A 213 7.43 13.78 -3.96
CA PRO A 213 6.83 13.22 -2.76
C PRO A 213 6.66 14.23 -1.60
N HIS A 214 5.89 13.80 -0.60
CA HIS A 214 5.57 14.50 0.64
C HIS A 214 4.91 15.91 0.49
N PRO A 215 3.69 16.00 -0.06
CA PRO A 215 2.90 17.23 -0.12
C PRO A 215 2.59 17.83 1.27
N ASN A 216 2.35 19.13 1.34
CA ASN A 216 2.03 19.84 2.57
C ASN A 216 0.54 19.69 2.98
N PHE A 217 0.29 19.61 4.29
CA PHE A 217 -1.06 19.61 4.89
C PHE A 217 -1.19 20.66 6.00
N VAL A 218 -2.41 20.82 6.52
CA VAL A 218 -2.71 21.63 7.70
C VAL A 218 -3.87 20.99 8.48
N VAL A 219 -3.80 21.01 9.81
CA VAL A 219 -4.90 20.62 10.70
C VAL A 219 -6.05 21.61 10.53
N GLY A 220 -7.25 21.12 10.22
CA GLY A 220 -8.44 21.94 9.95
C GLY A 220 -8.68 22.27 8.48
N GLY A 221 -7.94 21.69 7.53
CA GLY A 221 -8.25 21.84 6.10
C GLY A 221 -7.12 21.47 5.14
N VAL A 222 -6.90 22.31 4.13
CA VAL A 222 -5.80 22.21 3.16
C VAL A 222 -5.09 23.58 2.99
N PRO A 223 -3.76 23.60 2.79
CA PRO A 223 -2.99 24.84 2.76
C PRO A 223 -3.11 25.62 1.44
N SER A 224 -3.77 25.08 0.42
CA SER A 224 -3.98 25.71 -0.89
C SER A 224 -5.29 26.52 -0.90
N PRO A 225 -5.28 27.86 -0.77
CA PRO A 225 -6.49 28.67 -0.86
C PRO A 225 -7.06 28.64 -2.27
N ILE A 226 -8.38 28.81 -2.40
CA ILE A 226 -9.07 28.95 -3.67
C ILE A 226 -9.43 30.42 -3.88
N ASP A 227 -8.99 30.97 -5.00
CA ASP A 227 -9.39 32.29 -5.49
C ASP A 227 -9.24 32.26 -7.02
N ILE A 228 -10.35 32.49 -7.73
CA ILE A 228 -10.41 32.39 -9.19
C ILE A 228 -9.77 33.59 -9.91
N ASP A 229 -9.64 34.72 -9.21
CA ASP A 229 -9.12 35.98 -9.76
C ASP A 229 -7.65 36.24 -9.34
N SER A 230 -7.10 35.41 -8.45
CA SER A 230 -5.71 35.49 -7.97
C SER A 230 -4.69 34.77 -8.87
N ASP A 231 -3.48 35.32 -8.95
CA ASP A 231 -2.31 34.73 -9.59
C ASP A 231 -1.57 33.69 -8.72
N SER A 232 -1.88 33.65 -7.42
CA SER A 232 -1.12 32.95 -6.37
C SER A 232 -1.95 31.92 -5.59
N ALA A 233 -3.21 31.71 -5.98
CA ALA A 233 -4.13 30.72 -5.41
C ALA A 233 -4.49 29.57 -6.38
N ILE A 234 -5.31 28.63 -5.93
CA ILE A 234 -6.00 27.67 -6.81
C ILE A 234 -7.05 28.43 -7.61
N ASN A 235 -6.73 28.69 -8.88
CA ASN A 235 -7.56 29.41 -9.84
C ASN A 235 -7.99 28.51 -11.02
N ALA A 236 -8.74 29.07 -11.97
CA ALA A 236 -9.27 28.34 -13.12
C ALA A 236 -8.20 27.59 -13.95
N LYS A 237 -6.98 28.14 -14.04
CA LYS A 237 -5.86 27.47 -14.72
C LYS A 237 -5.40 26.21 -13.98
N ARG A 238 -5.22 26.30 -12.66
CA ARG A 238 -4.81 25.14 -11.83
C ARG A 238 -5.87 24.04 -11.80
N LEU A 239 -7.14 24.41 -11.76
CA LEU A 239 -8.25 23.47 -11.84
C LEU A 239 -8.27 22.76 -13.21
N ALA A 240 -8.04 23.48 -14.32
CA ALA A 240 -7.91 22.86 -15.65
C ALA A 240 -6.70 21.91 -15.75
N GLU A 241 -5.57 22.23 -15.11
CA GLU A 241 -4.42 21.31 -15.00
C GLU A 241 -4.82 20.01 -14.24
N VAL A 242 -5.56 20.11 -13.13
CA VAL A 242 -6.09 18.94 -12.38
C VAL A 242 -7.01 18.09 -13.25
N GLN A 243 -7.95 18.70 -13.98
CA GLN A 243 -8.88 17.99 -14.87
C GLN A 243 -8.15 17.17 -15.96
N GLN A 244 -7.06 17.70 -16.53
CA GLN A 244 -6.24 16.97 -17.50
C GLN A 244 -5.55 15.76 -16.87
N ILE A 245 -5.05 15.88 -15.64
CA ILE A 245 -4.40 14.78 -14.93
C ILE A 245 -5.42 13.68 -14.60
N LEU A 246 -6.63 14.03 -14.14
CA LEU A 246 -7.71 13.06 -13.88
C LEU A 246 -8.10 12.27 -15.14
N GLN A 247 -8.24 12.94 -16.30
CA GLN A 247 -8.50 12.28 -17.58
C GLN A 247 -7.35 11.35 -18.00
N SER A 248 -6.10 11.77 -17.79
CA SER A 248 -4.93 10.92 -18.04
C SER A 248 -4.82 9.74 -17.07
N MET A 249 -5.34 9.86 -15.84
CA MET A 249 -5.42 8.75 -14.90
C MET A 249 -6.41 7.70 -15.39
N GLN A 250 -7.67 8.10 -15.61
CA GLN A 250 -8.73 7.21 -16.09
C GLN A 250 -8.34 6.53 -17.42
N THR A 251 -7.79 7.28 -18.38
CA THR A 251 -7.38 6.72 -19.68
C THR A 251 -6.32 5.63 -19.53
N PHE A 252 -5.31 5.83 -18.68
CA PHE A 252 -4.24 4.83 -18.51
C PHE A 252 -4.70 3.62 -17.70
N VAL A 253 -5.57 3.82 -16.71
CA VAL A 253 -6.16 2.72 -15.94
C VAL A 253 -7.04 1.86 -16.84
N ASP A 254 -7.95 2.47 -17.60
CA ASP A 254 -8.91 1.78 -18.47
C ASP A 254 -8.27 1.08 -19.67
N GLN A 255 -7.23 1.68 -20.26
CA GLN A 255 -6.65 1.21 -21.53
C GLN A 255 -5.30 0.49 -21.38
N VAL A 256 -4.65 0.55 -20.22
CA VAL A 256 -3.32 -0.07 -20.02
C VAL A 256 -3.34 -0.99 -18.80
N TYR A 257 -3.67 -0.47 -17.61
CA TYR A 257 -3.57 -1.25 -16.37
C TYR A 257 -4.63 -2.36 -16.25
N VAL A 258 -5.90 -2.07 -16.52
CA VAL A 258 -6.98 -3.07 -16.47
C VAL A 258 -6.78 -4.18 -17.52
N PRO A 259 -6.54 -3.86 -18.82
CA PRO A 259 -6.29 -4.89 -19.84
C PRO A 259 -5.06 -5.76 -19.55
N ASP A 260 -3.93 -5.17 -19.15
CA ASP A 260 -2.72 -5.93 -18.82
C ASP A 260 -2.93 -6.87 -17.64
N THR A 261 -3.66 -6.43 -16.60
CA THR A 261 -3.97 -7.27 -15.44
C THR A 261 -4.73 -8.53 -15.89
N LEU A 262 -5.78 -8.37 -16.69
CA LEU A 262 -6.59 -9.48 -17.19
C LEU A 262 -5.80 -10.38 -18.16
N ALA A 263 -5.03 -9.77 -19.07
CA ALA A 263 -4.20 -10.49 -20.04
C ALA A 263 -3.15 -11.35 -19.31
N ILE A 264 -2.41 -10.79 -18.35
CA ILE A 264 -1.42 -11.52 -17.56
C ILE A 264 -2.09 -12.61 -16.71
N ALA A 265 -3.17 -12.29 -16.00
CA ALA A 265 -3.90 -13.23 -15.17
C ALA A 265 -4.40 -14.47 -15.94
N SER A 266 -4.74 -14.32 -17.23
CA SER A 266 -5.21 -15.42 -18.07
C SER A 266 -4.20 -16.57 -18.23
N PHE A 267 -2.89 -16.30 -18.10
CA PHE A 267 -1.81 -17.31 -18.15
C PHE A 267 -1.45 -17.88 -16.77
N TYR A 268 -1.92 -17.25 -15.69
CA TYR A 268 -1.55 -17.55 -14.31
C TYR A 268 -2.75 -17.95 -13.43
N LYS A 269 -3.83 -18.47 -14.03
CA LYS A 269 -5.07 -18.84 -13.32
C LYS A 269 -4.87 -19.73 -12.08
N ASP A 270 -3.85 -20.59 -12.08
CA ASP A 270 -3.47 -21.43 -10.93
C ASP A 270 -3.02 -20.64 -9.69
N TRP A 271 -2.61 -19.38 -9.87
CA TRP A 271 -2.34 -18.45 -8.77
C TRP A 271 -3.62 -17.92 -8.09
N GLY A 272 -4.79 -18.28 -8.62
CA GLY A 272 -6.09 -18.18 -7.96
C GLY A 272 -6.30 -19.17 -6.81
N GLU A 273 -5.40 -20.14 -6.62
CA GLU A 273 -5.57 -21.26 -5.68
C GLU A 273 -4.55 -21.25 -4.52
N ARG A 274 -3.79 -20.16 -4.34
CA ARG A 274 -2.73 -20.03 -3.31
C ARG A 274 -2.50 -18.59 -2.82
N GLY A 275 -1.92 -18.43 -1.64
CA GLY A 275 -1.49 -17.14 -1.11
C GLY A 275 -2.57 -16.31 -0.41
N GLU A 276 -3.54 -16.96 0.25
CA GLU A 276 -4.43 -16.34 1.23
C GLU A 276 -4.78 -17.36 2.33
N GLY A 277 -4.12 -17.25 3.48
CA GLY A 277 -4.20 -18.25 4.56
C GLY A 277 -4.97 -17.83 5.82
N LEU A 278 -5.61 -16.65 5.86
CA LEU A 278 -6.30 -16.13 7.05
C LEU A 278 -7.83 -16.24 6.94
N GLY A 279 -8.39 -15.89 5.77
CA GLY A 279 -9.83 -15.73 5.56
C GLY A 279 -10.47 -14.53 6.26
N ASN A 280 -9.71 -13.68 6.95
CA ASN A 280 -10.21 -12.53 7.70
C ASN A 280 -9.74 -11.23 7.06
N PHE A 281 -10.63 -10.27 6.85
CA PHE A 281 -10.37 -9.03 6.12
C PHE A 281 -10.88 -7.81 6.88
N MET A 282 -10.17 -6.69 6.83
CA MET A 282 -10.54 -5.47 7.54
C MET A 282 -10.34 -4.19 6.71
N SER A 283 -11.27 -3.25 6.87
CA SER A 283 -11.20 -1.86 6.39
C SER A 283 -11.71 -0.92 7.47
N TYR A 284 -11.01 0.18 7.71
CA TYR A 284 -11.49 1.29 8.56
C TYR A 284 -12.49 2.18 7.82
N GLY A 285 -12.51 2.08 6.49
CA GLY A 285 -13.35 2.85 5.59
C GLY A 285 -12.87 4.29 5.39
N ASP A 286 -13.13 4.86 4.22
CA ASP A 286 -12.61 6.18 3.83
C ASP A 286 -13.33 6.80 2.62
N LEU A 287 -12.88 7.99 2.24
CA LEU A 287 -13.33 8.83 1.14
C LEU A 287 -14.79 9.26 1.34
N PRO A 288 -15.07 10.03 2.42
CA PRO A 288 -16.42 10.55 2.67
C PRO A 288 -16.86 11.50 1.57
N ALA A 289 -18.14 11.43 1.20
CA ALA A 289 -18.75 12.33 0.22
C ALA A 289 -18.83 13.80 0.69
N THR A 290 -18.87 14.05 2.01
CA THR A 290 -18.94 15.39 2.59
C THR A 290 -17.84 15.62 3.64
N GLY A 291 -17.75 16.84 4.19
CA GLY A 291 -16.73 17.23 5.19
C GLY A 291 -16.80 16.52 6.54
N THR A 292 -17.71 15.57 6.73
CA THR A 292 -17.84 14.75 7.96
C THR A 292 -17.27 13.35 7.75
N MET A 293 -16.57 12.82 8.76
CA MET A 293 -16.05 11.45 8.77
C MET A 293 -17.14 10.41 9.14
N ASP A 294 -18.32 10.53 8.52
CA ASP A 294 -19.47 9.63 8.69
C ASP A 294 -19.27 8.33 7.89
N PRO A 295 -19.16 7.15 8.54
CA PRO A 295 -18.95 5.88 7.84
C PRO A 295 -20.06 5.51 6.85
N ALA A 296 -21.27 6.06 7.00
CA ALA A 296 -22.37 5.84 6.06
C ALA A 296 -22.17 6.59 4.72
N GLN A 297 -21.20 7.50 4.63
CA GLN A 297 -20.93 8.34 3.45
C GLN A 297 -19.60 7.99 2.76
N PHE A 298 -18.92 6.93 3.20
CA PHE A 298 -17.63 6.51 2.65
C PHE A 298 -17.80 5.76 1.33
N LEU A 299 -16.92 6.01 0.35
CA LEU A 299 -16.79 5.15 -0.82
C LEU A 299 -16.29 3.76 -0.40
N PHE A 300 -15.22 3.71 0.41
CA PHE A 300 -14.73 2.45 0.95
C PHE A 300 -15.45 2.12 2.26
N PRO A 301 -16.25 1.04 2.33
CA PRO A 301 -16.99 0.69 3.53
C PRO A 301 -16.04 0.35 4.69
N ARG A 302 -16.47 0.72 5.89
CA ARG A 302 -15.90 0.24 7.15
C ARG A 302 -16.44 -1.15 7.46
N GLY A 303 -15.58 -2.06 7.90
CA GLY A 303 -16.04 -3.33 8.46
C GLY A 303 -14.96 -4.40 8.52
N VAL A 304 -15.36 -5.54 9.06
CA VAL A 304 -14.57 -6.77 9.18
C VAL A 304 -15.34 -7.95 8.61
N ILE A 305 -14.69 -8.75 7.76
CA ILE A 305 -15.14 -10.07 7.32
C ILE A 305 -14.30 -11.11 8.08
N LEU A 306 -14.94 -12.17 8.58
CA LEU A 306 -14.26 -13.31 9.20
C LEU A 306 -14.52 -14.59 8.41
N ASN A 307 -13.56 -15.51 8.39
CA ASN A 307 -13.70 -16.86 7.81
C ASN A 307 -14.22 -16.91 6.35
N ARG A 308 -13.96 -15.87 5.56
CA ARG A 308 -14.47 -15.64 4.19
C ARG A 308 -16.00 -15.53 4.08
N ASP A 309 -16.71 -15.26 5.18
CA ASP A 309 -18.16 -15.06 5.17
C ASP A 309 -18.54 -13.65 4.68
N LEU A 310 -18.92 -13.55 3.41
CA LEU A 310 -19.41 -12.31 2.80
C LEU A 310 -20.86 -11.96 3.18
N SER A 311 -21.57 -12.81 3.93
CA SER A 311 -22.93 -12.52 4.41
C SER A 311 -22.96 -11.73 5.72
N THR A 312 -21.84 -11.70 6.46
CA THR A 312 -21.71 -11.01 7.75
C THR A 312 -20.58 -9.98 7.69
N ILE A 313 -20.93 -8.69 7.79
CA ILE A 313 -19.95 -7.61 8.00
C ILE A 313 -20.01 -7.21 9.48
N HIS A 314 -18.92 -7.40 10.20
CA HIS A 314 -18.77 -6.99 11.59
C HIS A 314 -18.35 -5.51 11.70
N GLU A 315 -18.91 -4.79 12.66
CA GLU A 315 -18.54 -3.42 12.97
C GLU A 315 -17.17 -3.33 13.67
N ILE A 316 -16.46 -2.23 13.41
CA ILE A 316 -15.19 -1.89 14.06
C ILE A 316 -15.25 -0.49 14.69
N ASP A 317 -14.80 -0.40 15.94
CA ASP A 317 -14.60 0.85 16.67
C ASP A 317 -13.10 1.02 16.99
N LEU A 318 -12.54 2.15 16.55
CA LEU A 318 -11.13 2.48 16.74
C LEU A 318 -10.84 3.05 18.15
N HIS A 319 -11.86 3.34 18.95
CA HIS A 319 -11.73 3.81 20.34
C HIS A 319 -11.97 2.70 21.38
N ASP A 320 -12.48 1.55 20.96
CA ASP A 320 -12.71 0.38 21.82
C ASP A 320 -11.40 -0.40 22.05
N ALA A 321 -10.92 -0.36 23.30
CA ALA A 321 -9.68 -1.00 23.73
C ALA A 321 -9.69 -2.53 23.59
N GLY A 322 -10.86 -3.16 23.46
CA GLY A 322 -10.99 -4.60 23.21
C GLY A 322 -10.92 -5.01 21.74
N GLN A 323 -10.72 -4.07 20.81
CA GLN A 323 -10.71 -4.36 19.37
C GLN A 323 -9.30 -4.40 18.79
N ILE A 324 -8.74 -3.23 18.45
CA ILE A 324 -7.41 -3.14 17.84
C ILE A 324 -6.37 -3.20 18.96
N GLN A 325 -5.56 -4.25 18.98
CA GLN A 325 -4.46 -4.42 19.93
C GLN A 325 -3.18 -4.81 19.20
N GLU A 326 -2.04 -4.24 19.61
CA GLU A 326 -0.71 -4.63 19.15
C GLU A 326 -0.01 -5.49 20.19
N TYR A 327 0.49 -6.65 19.77
CA TYR A 327 1.30 -7.58 20.57
C TYR A 327 2.78 -7.51 20.17
N VAL A 328 3.67 -7.90 21.09
CA VAL A 328 5.13 -7.90 20.88
C VAL A 328 5.81 -9.22 21.26
N ALA A 329 5.05 -10.30 21.47
CA ALA A 329 5.57 -11.63 21.84
C ALA A 329 6.63 -12.17 20.87
N HIS A 330 6.56 -11.82 19.57
CA HIS A 330 7.59 -12.16 18.57
C HIS A 330 8.21 -10.92 17.88
N SER A 331 8.22 -9.78 18.57
CA SER A 331 8.79 -8.51 18.09
C SER A 331 9.91 -7.99 18.99
N TRP A 332 10.85 -7.23 18.43
CA TRP A 332 11.97 -6.60 19.16
C TRP A 332 11.57 -5.34 19.96
N TYR A 333 10.61 -5.51 20.88
CA TYR A 333 10.14 -4.46 21.78
C TYR A 333 9.93 -5.00 23.20
N GLU A 334 9.87 -4.10 24.17
CA GLU A 334 9.45 -4.42 25.54
C GLU A 334 8.17 -3.65 25.91
N TYR A 335 7.19 -4.32 26.51
CA TYR A 335 6.00 -3.71 27.11
C TYR A 335 6.08 -3.75 28.63
N SER A 336 5.84 -2.61 29.29
CA SER A 336 5.92 -2.50 30.75
C SER A 336 4.93 -3.42 31.51
N GLY A 337 3.81 -3.77 30.86
CA GLY A 337 2.82 -4.73 31.36
C GLY A 337 3.11 -6.20 31.07
N GLY A 338 4.23 -6.51 30.40
CA GLY A 338 4.61 -7.85 29.94
C GLY A 338 4.34 -8.08 28.45
N ASN A 339 5.27 -8.75 27.78
CA ASN A 339 5.32 -8.86 26.30
C ASN A 339 4.20 -9.71 25.68
N ASP A 340 3.51 -10.53 26.49
CA ASP A 340 2.34 -11.32 26.07
C ASP A 340 1.03 -10.51 26.04
N GLN A 341 1.03 -9.27 26.54
CA GLN A 341 -0.16 -8.42 26.58
C GLN A 341 -0.35 -7.69 25.25
N GLY A 342 -1.61 -7.59 24.80
CA GLY A 342 -2.00 -6.75 23.67
C GLY A 342 -2.38 -5.35 24.16
N LEU A 343 -1.75 -4.31 23.62
CA LEU A 343 -2.05 -2.92 23.97
C LEU A 343 -2.88 -2.25 22.86
N HIS A 344 -3.95 -1.54 23.24
CA HIS A 344 -4.65 -0.65 22.31
C HIS A 344 -3.77 0.58 22.01
N PRO A 345 -3.74 1.11 20.77
CA PRO A 345 -2.82 2.19 20.41
C PRO A 345 -2.94 3.51 21.20
N TYR A 346 -4.01 3.77 21.97
CA TYR A 346 -3.98 4.90 22.92
C TYR A 346 -2.96 4.69 24.05
N ASP A 347 -2.85 3.44 24.51
CA ASP A 347 -2.01 2.99 25.61
C ASP A 347 -0.75 2.26 25.11
N GLY A 348 -0.53 2.23 23.79
CA GLY A 348 0.58 1.54 23.13
C GLY A 348 1.96 2.08 23.48
N GLU A 349 2.92 1.16 23.59
CA GLU A 349 4.32 1.42 23.91
C GLU A 349 5.23 1.13 22.70
N THR A 350 6.39 1.79 22.66
CA THR A 350 7.40 1.64 21.58
C THR A 350 8.81 1.69 22.17
N ASN A 351 9.08 0.80 23.12
CA ASN A 351 10.41 0.64 23.74
C ASN A 351 11.19 -0.38 22.90
N LEU A 352 12.25 0.06 22.21
CA LEU A 352 13.03 -0.81 21.32
C LEU A 352 13.94 -1.71 22.15
N GLU A 353 13.86 -3.03 21.96
CA GLU A 353 14.75 -3.99 22.64
C GLU A 353 15.06 -5.17 21.71
N TYR A 354 16.35 -5.32 21.37
CA TYR A 354 16.84 -6.29 20.40
C TYR A 354 17.59 -7.44 21.07
N ASP A 355 18.61 -7.10 21.86
CA ASP A 355 19.52 -8.06 22.50
C ASP A 355 18.78 -8.95 23.52
N ALA A 356 17.84 -8.37 24.28
CA ALA A 356 17.06 -9.12 25.27
C ALA A 356 15.79 -9.79 24.70
N ARG A 357 15.48 -9.60 23.41
CA ARG A 357 14.35 -10.20 22.68
C ARG A 357 14.79 -11.14 21.56
N GLY A 358 15.89 -11.87 21.75
CA GLY A 358 16.35 -12.89 20.79
C GLY A 358 17.02 -12.36 19.51
N GLY A 359 17.30 -11.06 19.42
CA GLY A 359 17.97 -10.44 18.27
C GLY A 359 19.36 -11.06 18.00
N VAL A 360 19.55 -11.54 16.77
CA VAL A 360 20.78 -12.27 16.38
C VAL A 360 21.85 -11.28 15.90
N LYS A 361 23.01 -11.25 16.56
CA LYS A 361 24.08 -10.29 16.25
C LYS A 361 24.67 -10.54 14.86
N PRO A 362 24.75 -9.52 13.97
CA PRO A 362 25.38 -9.66 12.66
C PRO A 362 26.88 -10.03 12.74
N PRO A 363 27.42 -10.77 11.75
CA PRO A 363 26.71 -11.42 10.65
C PRO A 363 26.01 -12.72 11.11
N TYR A 364 24.77 -12.94 10.64
CA TYR A 364 23.97 -14.14 10.92
C TYR A 364 23.42 -14.76 9.63
N THR A 365 23.05 -16.05 9.70
CA THR A 365 22.48 -16.80 8.56
C THR A 365 20.99 -17.11 8.74
N GLN A 366 20.50 -17.18 9.98
CA GLN A 366 19.13 -17.50 10.38
C GLN A 366 18.74 -16.62 11.58
N LEU A 367 17.48 -16.22 11.67
CA LEU A 367 16.90 -15.63 12.88
C LEU A 367 16.67 -16.70 13.97
N ASP A 368 16.67 -16.28 15.23
CA ASP A 368 15.95 -17.04 16.26
C ASP A 368 14.47 -16.66 16.16
N VAL A 369 13.61 -17.65 15.93
CA VAL A 369 12.16 -17.46 15.72
C VAL A 369 11.34 -17.86 16.94
N ASN A 370 11.99 -18.25 18.06
CA ASN A 370 11.31 -18.69 19.29
C ASN A 370 10.98 -17.52 20.24
N ASP A 371 11.53 -16.34 20.00
CA ASP A 371 11.27 -15.07 20.73
C ASP A 371 11.06 -13.96 19.67
N GLY A 372 11.59 -12.75 19.87
CA GLY A 372 11.53 -11.67 18.90
C GLY A 372 12.29 -11.96 17.61
N TYR A 373 11.61 -11.83 16.47
CA TYR A 373 12.22 -12.00 15.14
C TYR A 373 11.92 -10.88 14.15
N SER A 374 11.29 -9.77 14.58
CA SER A 374 10.86 -8.69 13.68
C SER A 374 10.79 -7.32 14.38
N TRP A 375 11.11 -6.24 13.66
CA TRP A 375 10.80 -4.86 14.10
C TRP A 375 9.34 -4.46 13.85
N MET A 376 8.53 -5.32 13.24
CA MET A 376 7.09 -5.13 13.14
C MET A 376 6.41 -5.62 14.43
N LYS A 377 5.51 -4.83 15.00
CA LYS A 377 4.54 -5.31 16.02
C LYS A 377 3.53 -6.27 15.37
N ALA A 378 2.81 -7.04 16.18
CA ALA A 378 1.77 -7.97 15.73
C ALA A 378 0.36 -7.44 16.08
N PRO A 379 -0.29 -6.61 15.25
CA PRO A 379 -1.64 -6.15 15.48
C PRO A 379 -2.68 -7.25 15.22
N ARG A 380 -3.74 -7.26 16.03
CA ARG A 380 -4.89 -8.16 15.94
C ARG A 380 -6.18 -7.38 16.17
N TRP A 381 -7.28 -7.82 15.56
CA TRP A 381 -8.62 -7.29 15.84
C TRP A 381 -9.40 -8.32 16.64
N LYS A 382 -9.74 -8.01 17.89
CA LYS A 382 -10.39 -8.95 18.84
C LYS A 382 -9.65 -10.30 18.94
N GLY A 383 -8.32 -10.28 18.87
CA GLY A 383 -7.47 -11.47 18.86
C GLY A 383 -7.38 -12.21 17.52
N HIS A 384 -7.99 -11.72 16.43
CA HIS A 384 -7.84 -12.29 15.09
C HIS A 384 -6.74 -11.57 14.29
N ALA A 385 -5.86 -12.34 13.65
CA ALA A 385 -5.03 -11.86 12.54
C ALA A 385 -5.93 -11.50 11.34
N MET A 386 -5.67 -10.32 10.76
CA MET A 386 -6.46 -9.71 9.70
C MET A 386 -5.57 -9.42 8.48
N GLU A 387 -6.08 -9.69 7.28
CA GLU A 387 -5.56 -9.09 6.06
C GLU A 387 -6.21 -7.72 5.83
N VAL A 388 -5.40 -6.74 5.41
CA VAL A 388 -5.86 -5.42 4.98
C VAL A 388 -5.30 -5.10 3.59
N GLY A 389 -5.96 -4.19 2.86
CA GLY A 389 -5.53 -3.77 1.53
C GLY A 389 -6.62 -3.91 0.47
N PRO A 390 -6.24 -3.90 -0.82
CA PRO A 390 -7.20 -3.89 -1.90
C PRO A 390 -8.17 -5.06 -1.89
N LEU A 391 -7.71 -6.27 -1.56
CA LEU A 391 -8.57 -7.45 -1.46
C LEU A 391 -9.64 -7.28 -0.37
N ALA A 392 -9.25 -6.79 0.81
CA ALA A 392 -10.18 -6.53 1.91
C ALA A 392 -11.28 -5.53 1.52
N ARG A 393 -10.89 -4.41 0.86
CA ARG A 393 -11.84 -3.38 0.41
C ARG A 393 -12.76 -3.86 -0.70
N VAL A 394 -12.23 -4.58 -1.70
CA VAL A 394 -13.04 -5.13 -2.80
C VAL A 394 -14.03 -6.18 -2.29
N LEU A 395 -13.63 -7.04 -1.35
CA LEU A 395 -14.53 -8.00 -0.72
C LEU A 395 -15.64 -7.32 0.09
N LEU A 396 -15.32 -6.29 0.87
CA LEU A 396 -16.32 -5.52 1.62
C LEU A 396 -17.28 -4.74 0.70
N LEU A 397 -16.79 -4.11 -0.36
CA LEU A 397 -17.61 -3.46 -1.39
C LEU A 397 -18.56 -4.46 -2.09
N TYR A 398 -18.05 -5.64 -2.42
CA TYR A 398 -18.84 -6.71 -3.04
C TYR A 398 -19.93 -7.22 -2.09
N ALA A 399 -19.58 -7.47 -0.83
CA ALA A 399 -20.50 -7.89 0.24
C ALA A 399 -21.57 -6.82 0.55
N SER A 400 -21.18 -5.54 0.62
CA SER A 400 -22.10 -4.42 0.87
C SER A 400 -22.99 -4.09 -0.33
N GLY A 401 -22.78 -4.75 -1.47
CA GLY A 401 -23.65 -4.62 -2.64
C GLY A 401 -23.31 -3.49 -3.60
N HIS A 402 -22.10 -2.92 -3.56
CA HIS A 402 -21.68 -1.85 -4.46
C HIS A 402 -21.71 -2.32 -5.93
N GLU A 403 -22.60 -1.71 -6.73
CA GLU A 403 -22.95 -2.19 -8.09
C GLU A 403 -21.72 -2.28 -9.00
N GLN A 404 -20.94 -1.19 -9.10
CA GLN A 404 -19.72 -1.17 -9.93
C GLN A 404 -18.70 -2.23 -9.51
N THR A 405 -18.56 -2.51 -8.21
CA THR A 405 -17.63 -3.57 -7.74
C THR A 405 -18.12 -4.94 -8.15
N LYS A 406 -19.43 -5.22 -8.05
CA LYS A 406 -20.01 -6.49 -8.51
C LYS A 406 -19.78 -6.68 -10.00
N GLU A 407 -20.09 -5.68 -10.82
CA GLU A 407 -19.85 -5.73 -12.27
C GLU A 407 -18.38 -6.00 -12.61
N LEU A 408 -17.44 -5.29 -11.97
CA LEU A 408 -16.00 -5.46 -12.20
C LEU A 408 -15.47 -6.83 -11.74
N VAL A 409 -15.93 -7.34 -10.60
CA VAL A 409 -15.57 -8.66 -10.07
C VAL A 409 -16.16 -9.76 -10.94
N GLU A 410 -17.44 -9.69 -11.29
CA GLU A 410 -18.13 -10.68 -12.13
C GLU A 410 -17.57 -10.71 -13.55
N MET A 411 -17.27 -9.54 -14.14
CA MET A 411 -16.55 -9.44 -15.42
C MET A 411 -15.19 -10.12 -15.33
N THR A 412 -14.38 -9.78 -14.32
CA THR A 412 -13.03 -10.34 -14.14
C THR A 412 -13.06 -11.86 -14.00
N LEU A 413 -13.93 -12.38 -13.13
CA LEU A 413 -14.08 -13.82 -12.89
C LEU A 413 -14.62 -14.56 -14.13
N THR A 414 -15.56 -13.96 -14.87
CA THR A 414 -16.11 -14.54 -16.11
C THR A 414 -15.06 -14.56 -17.23
N THR A 415 -14.34 -13.46 -17.45
CA THR A 415 -13.26 -13.37 -18.45
C THR A 415 -12.12 -14.33 -18.15
N LEU A 416 -11.82 -14.56 -16.87
CA LEU A 416 -10.79 -15.51 -16.45
C LEU A 416 -11.31 -16.95 -16.28
N ASP A 417 -12.60 -17.23 -16.42
CA ASP A 417 -13.21 -18.54 -16.13
C ASP A 417 -12.78 -19.07 -14.74
N LEU A 418 -12.97 -18.24 -13.71
CA LEU A 418 -12.57 -18.50 -12.33
C LEU A 418 -13.76 -18.38 -11.35
N PRO A 419 -13.83 -19.23 -10.30
CA PRO A 419 -14.85 -19.12 -9.27
C PRO A 419 -14.55 -17.99 -8.28
N VAL A 420 -15.56 -17.53 -7.54
CA VAL A 420 -15.41 -16.50 -6.47
C VAL A 420 -14.32 -16.85 -5.44
N ARG A 421 -14.07 -18.15 -5.19
CA ARG A 421 -12.96 -18.61 -4.31
C ARG A 421 -11.58 -18.08 -4.75
N ALA A 422 -11.39 -17.77 -6.04
CA ALA A 422 -10.14 -17.28 -6.59
C ALA A 422 -9.81 -15.83 -6.19
N LEU A 423 -10.78 -15.04 -5.67
CA LEU A 423 -10.50 -13.74 -5.08
C LEU A 423 -9.57 -13.86 -3.86
N TYR A 424 -9.75 -14.91 -3.07
CA TYR A 424 -8.96 -15.22 -1.88
C TYR A 424 -7.62 -15.87 -2.27
N SER A 425 -6.75 -15.11 -2.92
CA SER A 425 -5.47 -15.62 -3.43
C SER A 425 -4.48 -14.50 -3.77
N THR A 426 -3.25 -14.88 -4.12
CA THR A 426 -2.23 -14.01 -4.72
C THR A 426 -2.77 -13.30 -5.97
N LEU A 427 -3.39 -14.04 -6.88
CA LEU A 427 -3.93 -13.49 -8.12
C LEU A 427 -5.11 -12.55 -7.86
N GLY A 428 -6.00 -12.94 -6.95
CA GLY A 428 -7.17 -12.16 -6.55
C GLY A 428 -6.81 -10.86 -5.86
N ARG A 429 -5.75 -10.85 -5.04
CA ARG A 429 -5.21 -9.62 -4.43
C ARG A 429 -4.61 -8.66 -5.45
N THR A 430 -3.90 -9.19 -6.45
CA THR A 430 -3.38 -8.39 -7.57
C THR A 430 -4.49 -7.84 -8.45
N ALA A 431 -5.52 -8.65 -8.75
CA ALA A 431 -6.70 -8.18 -9.48
C ALA A 431 -7.48 -7.11 -8.69
N ALA A 432 -7.73 -7.32 -7.39
CA ALA A 432 -8.45 -6.38 -6.53
C ALA A 432 -7.83 -4.98 -6.51
N ARG A 433 -6.49 -4.89 -6.50
CA ARG A 433 -5.74 -3.62 -6.65
C ARG A 433 -6.10 -2.87 -7.93
N THR A 434 -6.17 -3.58 -9.05
CA THR A 434 -6.58 -3.03 -10.33
C THR A 434 -8.05 -2.59 -10.32
N LEU A 435 -8.95 -3.40 -9.74
CA LEU A 435 -10.39 -3.09 -9.73
C LEU A 435 -10.72 -1.87 -8.85
N GLU A 436 -10.14 -1.72 -7.67
CA GLU A 436 -10.36 -0.52 -6.86
C GLU A 436 -9.73 0.74 -7.48
N THR A 437 -8.63 0.58 -8.24
CA THR A 437 -8.04 1.69 -8.99
C THR A 437 -9.02 2.22 -10.04
N LYS A 438 -9.75 1.33 -10.73
CA LYS A 438 -10.80 1.71 -11.68
C LYS A 438 -11.93 2.51 -11.01
N ILE A 439 -12.47 1.98 -9.92
CA ILE A 439 -13.52 2.63 -9.13
C ILE A 439 -13.08 4.05 -8.72
N LEU A 440 -11.87 4.17 -8.17
CA LEU A 440 -11.32 5.45 -7.74
C LEU A 440 -11.12 6.45 -8.88
N THR A 441 -10.68 6.03 -10.08
CA THR A 441 -10.56 6.95 -11.22
C THR A 441 -11.90 7.52 -11.66
N ASP A 442 -12.98 6.75 -11.55
CA ASP A 442 -14.32 7.21 -11.91
C ASP A 442 -14.88 8.15 -10.84
N THR A 443 -14.83 7.78 -9.56
CA THR A 443 -15.32 8.65 -8.46
C THR A 443 -14.51 9.95 -8.31
N ALA A 444 -13.21 9.95 -8.66
CA ALA A 444 -12.38 11.16 -8.60
C ALA A 444 -12.88 12.29 -9.51
N GLN A 445 -13.51 11.96 -10.65
CA GLN A 445 -14.13 12.96 -11.51
C GLN A 445 -15.33 13.64 -10.83
N ASP A 446 -16.10 12.89 -10.03
CA ASP A 446 -17.26 13.44 -9.31
C ASP A 446 -16.86 14.35 -8.15
N TRP A 447 -15.82 14.02 -7.38
CA TRP A 447 -15.28 14.94 -6.37
C TRP A 447 -14.74 16.24 -7.00
N TYR A 448 -14.11 16.15 -8.17
CA TYR A 448 -13.70 17.33 -8.92
C TYR A 448 -14.91 18.15 -9.40
N ASN A 449 -15.95 17.51 -9.95
CA ASN A 449 -17.18 18.17 -10.38
C ASN A 449 -17.87 18.90 -9.20
N GLN A 450 -17.93 18.28 -8.03
CA GLN A 450 -18.46 18.87 -6.80
C GLN A 450 -17.62 20.07 -6.31
N LEU A 451 -16.29 19.97 -6.35
CA LEU A 451 -15.39 21.09 -6.02
C LEU A 451 -15.65 22.29 -6.92
N ILE A 452 -15.77 22.07 -8.24
CA ILE A 452 -16.11 23.13 -9.20
C ILE A 452 -17.53 23.70 -8.95
N ALA A 453 -18.49 22.88 -8.52
CA ALA A 453 -19.83 23.34 -8.18
C ALA A 453 -19.84 24.26 -6.94
N ASN A 454 -19.12 23.89 -5.87
CA ASN A 454 -18.99 24.71 -4.66
C ASN A 454 -18.36 26.08 -4.97
N ILE A 455 -17.28 26.09 -5.74
CA ILE A 455 -16.58 27.33 -6.14
C ILE A 455 -17.52 28.24 -6.95
N LYS A 456 -18.29 27.67 -7.89
CA LYS A 456 -19.30 28.42 -8.67
C LYS A 456 -20.46 28.93 -7.82
N ALA A 457 -20.80 28.24 -6.73
CA ALA A 457 -21.79 28.67 -5.76
C ALA A 457 -21.26 29.74 -4.77
N GLY A 458 -19.96 30.05 -4.82
CA GLY A 458 -19.31 31.07 -4.01
C GLY A 458 -18.65 30.56 -2.72
N ASP A 459 -18.61 29.25 -2.47
CA ASP A 459 -17.82 28.70 -1.36
C ASP A 459 -16.40 28.36 -1.83
N SER A 460 -15.43 29.18 -1.43
CA SER A 460 -14.00 29.00 -1.66
C SER A 460 -13.21 28.59 -0.40
N ARG A 461 -13.89 28.33 0.73
CA ARG A 461 -13.23 28.06 2.02
C ARG A 461 -12.47 26.73 1.99
N THR A 462 -11.23 26.75 2.45
CA THR A 462 -10.32 25.58 2.46
C THR A 462 -9.68 25.30 3.82
N PHE A 463 -9.91 26.15 4.82
CA PHE A 463 -9.33 26.06 6.16
C PHE A 463 -10.37 26.49 7.20
N ASN A 464 -10.35 25.86 8.38
CA ASN A 464 -11.10 26.24 9.57
C ASN A 464 -10.11 26.64 10.67
N GLU A 465 -9.97 27.93 10.91
CA GLU A 465 -9.03 28.53 11.86
C GLU A 465 -9.49 28.48 13.33
N THR A 466 -10.74 28.09 13.59
CA THR A 466 -11.41 28.26 14.92
C THR A 466 -10.62 27.68 16.08
N LEU A 467 -9.98 26.52 15.88
CA LEU A 467 -9.15 25.83 16.88
C LEU A 467 -7.67 25.73 16.44
N TRP A 468 -7.19 26.67 15.62
CA TRP A 468 -5.78 26.68 15.19
C TRP A 468 -4.80 27.02 16.32
N GLU A 469 -5.19 27.92 17.23
CA GLU A 469 -4.33 28.36 18.32
C GLU A 469 -4.40 27.41 19.52
N PRO A 470 -3.26 26.88 20.05
CA PRO A 470 -3.27 25.92 21.15
C PRO A 470 -3.92 26.43 22.44
N SER A 471 -4.04 27.75 22.61
CA SER A 471 -4.77 28.37 23.71
C SER A 471 -6.27 28.04 23.72
N SER A 472 -6.85 27.66 22.59
CA SER A 472 -8.25 27.27 22.42
C SER A 472 -8.54 25.80 22.75
N TRP A 473 -7.51 24.96 22.86
CA TRP A 473 -7.67 23.51 23.04
C TRP A 473 -8.02 23.14 24.48
N PRO A 474 -8.74 22.02 24.70
CA PRO A 474 -8.86 21.42 26.03
C PRO A 474 -7.49 21.03 26.60
N ALA A 475 -7.40 20.93 27.94
CA ALA A 475 -6.16 20.55 28.63
C ALA A 475 -5.71 19.12 28.29
N GLU A 476 -6.67 18.21 28.13
CA GLU A 476 -6.43 16.85 27.61
C GLU A 476 -7.43 16.53 26.49
N ALA A 477 -6.96 15.82 25.47
CA ALA A 477 -7.76 15.28 24.39
C ALA A 477 -7.12 13.99 23.84
N ARG A 478 -7.91 13.14 23.18
CA ARG A 478 -7.39 12.00 22.41
C ARG A 478 -8.23 11.79 21.16
N GLY A 479 -7.60 11.34 20.08
CA GLY A 479 -8.29 11.12 18.81
C GLY A 479 -7.66 10.00 17.98
N ALA A 480 -8.48 9.42 17.09
CA ALA A 480 -8.11 8.35 16.19
C ALA A 480 -8.28 8.83 14.74
N GLY A 481 -7.15 9.14 14.08
CA GLY A 481 -7.11 9.57 12.70
C GLY A 481 -6.85 8.40 11.79
N TYR A 482 -7.85 8.00 11.02
CA TYR A 482 -7.78 6.83 10.14
C TYR A 482 -7.95 7.20 8.69
N MET A 483 -7.49 6.30 7.83
CA MET A 483 -7.74 6.33 6.40
C MET A 483 -7.54 4.93 5.81
N GLU A 484 -8.08 4.71 4.61
CA GLU A 484 -7.63 3.59 3.79
C GLU A 484 -6.45 4.10 2.97
N ALA A 485 -5.26 3.57 3.24
CA ALA A 485 -4.08 3.78 2.41
C ALA A 485 -4.08 2.74 1.27
N PRO A 486 -3.28 2.92 0.19
CA PRO A 486 -3.21 1.95 -0.91
C PRO A 486 -3.01 0.51 -0.43
N ARG A 487 -2.18 0.32 0.62
CA ARG A 487 -1.87 -1.00 1.20
C ARG A 487 -2.87 -1.49 2.26
N GLY A 488 -3.86 -0.70 2.67
CA GLY A 488 -4.91 -1.11 3.62
C GLY A 488 -5.27 -0.08 4.69
N ALA A 489 -5.89 -0.58 5.77
CA ALA A 489 -6.34 0.19 6.92
C ALA A 489 -5.17 0.82 7.70
N LEU A 490 -5.12 2.15 7.72
CA LEU A 490 -4.11 2.96 8.43
C LEU A 490 -4.77 3.75 9.56
N GLY A 491 -4.23 3.67 10.78
CA GLY A 491 -4.71 4.45 11.92
C GLY A 491 -3.57 5.09 12.69
N HIS A 492 -3.74 6.36 13.05
CA HIS A 492 -2.89 7.12 13.95
C HIS A 492 -3.69 7.51 15.20
N TRP A 493 -3.25 7.05 16.37
CA TRP A 493 -3.84 7.41 17.66
C TRP A 493 -2.97 8.44 18.36
N ILE A 494 -3.58 9.55 18.75
CA ILE A 494 -2.91 10.66 19.44
C ILE A 494 -3.54 10.90 20.80
N VAL A 495 -2.71 11.11 21.81
CA VAL A 495 -3.10 11.65 23.12
C VAL A 495 -2.39 12.99 23.28
N ILE A 496 -3.18 14.05 23.50
CA ILE A 496 -2.73 15.42 23.71
C ILE A 496 -2.91 15.76 25.19
N LYS A 497 -1.85 16.22 25.86
CA LYS A 497 -1.90 16.78 27.22
C LYS A 497 -1.10 18.07 27.27
N ASP A 498 -1.60 19.07 27.97
CA ASP A 498 -0.97 20.40 28.10
C ASP A 498 -0.52 20.99 26.76
N ARG A 499 -1.35 20.79 25.72
CA ARG A 499 -1.14 21.22 24.32
C ARG A 499 0.05 20.56 23.62
N LYS A 500 0.58 19.46 24.14
CA LYS A 500 1.67 18.66 23.56
C LYS A 500 1.24 17.21 23.34
N ILE A 501 1.92 16.55 22.41
CA ILE A 501 1.74 15.11 22.18
C ILE A 501 2.28 14.33 23.39
N ALA A 502 1.39 13.68 24.13
CA ALA A 502 1.73 12.81 25.25
C ALA A 502 1.98 11.37 24.79
N ASN A 503 1.12 10.85 23.91
CA ASN A 503 1.36 9.61 23.18
C ASN A 503 0.99 9.76 21.70
N TYR A 504 1.68 9.00 20.86
CA TYR A 504 1.38 8.88 19.43
C TYR A 504 1.74 7.46 18.99
N GLN A 505 0.78 6.74 18.44
CA GLN A 505 0.97 5.37 17.93
C GLN A 505 0.38 5.26 16.52
N ALA A 506 1.02 4.49 15.65
CA ALA A 506 0.62 4.32 14.26
C ALA A 506 0.55 2.84 13.88
N VAL A 507 -0.66 2.30 13.75
CA VAL A 507 -0.87 0.94 13.24
C VAL A 507 -1.07 1.04 11.72
N VAL A 508 -0.06 0.60 10.99
CA VAL A 508 0.12 0.80 9.54
C VAL A 508 -0.28 -0.47 8.78
N PRO A 509 -0.74 -0.42 7.51
CA PRO A 509 -1.27 -1.61 6.82
C PRO A 509 -0.29 -2.78 6.71
N SER A 510 0.99 -2.48 6.44
CA SER A 510 2.02 -3.52 6.41
C SER A 510 2.39 -4.05 7.81
N THR A 511 2.04 -3.36 8.90
CA THR A 511 2.11 -3.93 10.26
C THR A 511 1.07 -5.05 10.45
N TRP A 512 -0.14 -4.89 9.89
CA TRP A 512 -1.14 -5.96 9.87
C TRP A 512 -0.69 -7.15 9.03
N ASN A 513 -0.28 -6.89 7.79
CA ASN A 513 -0.01 -8.00 6.88
C ASN A 513 1.35 -8.69 7.12
N ALA A 514 2.39 -7.94 7.47
CA ALA A 514 3.76 -8.44 7.67
C ALA A 514 4.16 -8.63 9.15
N GLY A 515 3.26 -8.32 10.09
CA GLY A 515 3.49 -8.50 11.52
C GLY A 515 3.75 -9.98 11.87
N PRO A 516 4.61 -10.26 12.86
CA PRO A 516 4.97 -11.61 13.24
C PRO A 516 3.82 -12.32 13.97
N ARG A 517 4.13 -13.51 14.49
CA ARG A 517 3.24 -14.27 15.39
C ARG A 517 2.93 -13.50 16.68
N ASP A 518 1.79 -13.83 17.27
CA ASP A 518 1.33 -13.30 18.56
C ASP A 518 1.55 -14.34 19.69
N PRO A 519 1.14 -14.09 20.96
CA PRO A 519 1.35 -15.05 22.05
C PRO A 519 0.62 -16.40 21.88
N SER A 520 -0.28 -16.53 20.89
CA SER A 520 -0.96 -17.78 20.54
C SER A 520 -0.32 -18.48 19.33
N ASP A 521 0.87 -18.04 18.91
CA ASP A 521 1.60 -18.51 17.73
C ASP A 521 0.84 -18.28 16.39
N GLN A 522 -0.19 -17.41 16.37
CA GLN A 522 -0.98 -17.15 15.17
C GLN A 522 -0.16 -16.32 14.16
N PRO A 523 0.08 -16.80 12.92
CA PRO A 523 0.84 -16.08 11.90
C PRO A 523 0.12 -14.83 11.37
N GLY A 524 0.92 -13.86 10.90
CA GLY A 524 0.44 -12.72 10.12
C GLY A 524 0.03 -13.11 8.69
N ALA A 525 -0.52 -12.16 7.92
CA ALA A 525 -1.05 -12.45 6.59
C ALA A 525 0.00 -12.95 5.59
N TYR A 526 1.23 -12.42 5.64
CA TYR A 526 2.34 -12.84 4.77
C TYR A 526 2.75 -14.30 5.05
N GLU A 527 2.90 -14.64 6.33
CA GLU A 527 3.30 -15.98 6.77
C GLU A 527 2.20 -17.00 6.44
N ALA A 528 0.94 -16.67 6.72
CA ALA A 528 -0.21 -17.50 6.40
C ALA A 528 -0.39 -17.69 4.89
N ALA A 529 -0.18 -16.65 4.08
CA ALA A 529 -0.24 -16.74 2.63
C ALA A 529 0.88 -17.62 2.06
N LEU A 530 2.12 -17.48 2.53
CA LEU A 530 3.22 -18.36 2.09
C LEU A 530 3.05 -19.82 2.54
N GLN A 531 2.22 -20.10 3.55
CA GLN A 531 1.85 -21.45 3.97
C GLN A 531 0.63 -22.01 3.19
N ASP A 532 -0.13 -21.16 2.49
CA ASP A 532 -1.32 -21.56 1.71
C ASP A 532 -0.93 -22.04 0.30
N ASN A 533 -0.69 -23.34 0.16
CA ASN A 533 -0.55 -24.04 -1.13
C ASN A 533 0.64 -23.54 -2.00
N HIS A 534 1.78 -23.31 -1.35
CA HIS A 534 3.04 -22.88 -1.99
C HIS A 534 4.04 -24.02 -2.16
N GLN A 535 4.60 -24.09 -3.37
CA GLN A 535 5.70 -24.97 -3.77
C GLN A 535 6.81 -24.14 -4.41
N LEU A 536 8.07 -24.53 -4.20
CA LEU A 536 9.25 -23.90 -4.82
C LEU A 536 9.89 -24.83 -5.84
N VAL A 537 10.01 -24.40 -7.10
CA VAL A 537 10.68 -25.20 -8.14
C VAL A 537 12.20 -25.15 -7.99
N ASP A 538 12.77 -23.98 -7.65
CA ASP A 538 14.16 -23.83 -7.23
C ASP A 538 14.25 -22.90 -6.01
N VAL A 539 14.70 -23.45 -4.88
CA VAL A 539 14.90 -22.69 -3.64
C VAL A 539 15.94 -21.56 -3.76
N LYS A 540 16.79 -21.58 -4.80
CA LYS A 540 17.73 -20.50 -5.13
C LYS A 540 17.12 -19.41 -6.01
N GLN A 541 15.96 -19.66 -6.59
CA GLN A 541 15.19 -18.70 -7.41
C GLN A 541 13.75 -18.61 -6.88
N PRO A 542 13.54 -18.08 -5.65
CA PRO A 542 12.27 -18.12 -4.92
C PRO A 542 11.21 -17.14 -5.47
N ILE A 543 10.98 -17.17 -6.79
CA ILE A 543 10.01 -16.33 -7.49
C ILE A 543 8.59 -16.53 -6.97
N GLU A 544 8.26 -17.72 -6.47
CA GLU A 544 6.95 -18.02 -5.91
C GLU A 544 6.71 -17.32 -4.58
N ILE A 545 7.75 -17.16 -3.74
CA ILE A 545 7.69 -16.31 -2.55
C ILE A 545 7.51 -14.85 -2.97
N LEU A 546 8.30 -14.38 -3.94
CA LEU A 546 8.23 -13.00 -4.41
C LEU A 546 6.84 -12.64 -4.96
N ARG A 547 6.23 -13.50 -5.79
CA ARG A 547 4.86 -13.29 -6.31
C ARG A 547 3.85 -13.01 -5.19
N THR A 548 3.84 -13.84 -4.15
CA THR A 548 2.83 -13.73 -3.09
C THR A 548 3.13 -12.55 -2.18
N ILE A 549 4.38 -12.37 -1.75
CA ILE A 549 4.79 -11.22 -0.93
C ILE A 549 4.52 -9.90 -1.68
N HIS A 550 4.91 -9.78 -2.95
CA HIS A 550 4.65 -8.58 -3.75
C HIS A 550 3.16 -8.35 -4.02
N SER A 551 2.29 -9.38 -4.06
CA SER A 551 0.85 -9.15 -4.24
C SER A 551 0.23 -8.31 -3.11
N PHE A 552 0.80 -8.36 -1.89
CA PHE A 552 0.42 -7.50 -0.77
C PHE A 552 0.98 -6.08 -0.84
N ASP A 553 1.91 -5.80 -1.75
CA ASP A 553 2.62 -4.53 -1.89
C ASP A 553 3.32 -4.10 -0.59
N PRO A 554 4.43 -4.78 -0.19
CA PRO A 554 5.07 -4.52 1.10
C PRO A 554 5.72 -3.14 1.20
N CYS A 555 5.51 -2.50 2.36
CA CYS A 555 6.08 -1.22 2.73
C CYS A 555 6.58 -1.31 4.17
N ILE A 556 7.84 -1.70 4.33
CA ILE A 556 8.51 -1.92 5.62
C ILE A 556 9.38 -0.69 5.91
N ALA A 557 8.74 0.47 5.95
CA ALA A 557 9.38 1.77 5.86
C ALA A 557 10.21 2.13 7.09
N CYS A 558 11.39 1.52 7.21
CA CYS A 558 12.59 1.83 7.98
C CYS A 558 13.69 0.96 7.34
N ALA A 559 14.91 1.40 7.08
CA ALA A 559 15.49 2.74 7.04
C ALA A 559 16.29 2.91 5.71
N VAL A 560 17.29 3.78 5.66
CA VAL A 560 18.17 3.92 4.48
C VAL A 560 19.53 3.29 4.80
N HIS A 561 19.76 2.05 4.35
CA HIS A 561 21.10 1.48 4.34
C HIS A 561 21.85 1.99 3.11
N LEU A 562 22.69 3.01 3.31
CA LEU A 562 23.80 3.26 2.41
C LEU A 562 24.87 2.21 2.74
N THR A 563 24.94 1.17 1.91
CA THR A 563 26.07 0.24 1.89
C THR A 563 27.11 0.80 0.94
N ASP A 564 28.36 0.92 1.39
CA ASP A 564 29.46 1.29 0.53
C ASP A 564 29.79 0.12 -0.43
N PRO A 565 29.79 0.33 -1.76
CA PRO A 565 29.90 -0.77 -2.72
C PRO A 565 31.32 -1.34 -2.88
N GLU A 566 32.35 -0.68 -2.33
CA GLU A 566 33.74 -1.18 -2.39
C GLU A 566 34.13 -1.96 -1.12
N THR A 567 33.61 -1.55 0.04
CA THR A 567 33.95 -2.11 1.35
C THR A 567 32.88 -3.03 1.94
N GLY A 568 31.61 -2.88 1.51
CA GLY A 568 30.47 -3.58 2.09
C GLY A 568 30.03 -3.05 3.47
N GLU A 569 30.63 -1.96 3.96
CA GLU A 569 30.25 -1.37 5.24
C GLU A 569 28.88 -0.69 5.16
N GLN A 570 28.06 -0.90 6.19
CA GLN A 570 26.77 -0.23 6.37
C GLN A 570 26.93 0.98 7.30
N MET A 571 26.24 2.08 7.01
CA MET A 571 26.21 3.26 7.88
C MET A 571 25.60 2.94 9.27
N GLU A 572 26.41 3.00 10.33
CA GLU A 572 25.91 3.00 11.73
C GLU A 572 25.17 4.31 12.04
N ILE A 573 23.88 4.23 12.35
CA ILE A 573 23.12 5.35 12.93
C ILE A 573 23.02 5.15 14.44
N LYS A 574 23.84 5.88 15.21
CA LYS A 574 23.73 5.91 16.67
C LYS A 574 22.58 6.82 17.09
N ILE A 575 21.52 6.22 17.62
CA ILE A 575 20.44 6.92 18.32
C ILE A 575 20.92 7.11 19.77
N THR A 576 21.18 8.36 20.16
CA THR A 576 21.59 8.79 21.51
C THR A 576 20.44 9.46 22.25
#